data_AF-A0A554LRZ3-F1
#
_entry.id   AF-A0A554LRZ3-F1
#
_cell.length_a   1.000
_cell.length_b   1.000
_cell.length_c   1.000
_cell.angle_alpha   90.00
_cell.angle_beta   90.00
_cell.angle_gamma   90.00
#
_symmetry.space_group_name_H-M   'P 1'
#
loop_
_entity.id
_entity.type
_entity.pdbx_description
1 polymer ?
#
loop_
_entity_poly.entity_id
_entity_poly.type
_entity_poly.pdbx_seq_one_letter_code
_entity_poly.pdbx_strand_id
1 'polypeptide(L)'
;RWLGIDDLITGLWAGALIYSLAELFLQWLARKKINFFGRDLIVIIVSYAAVIIPLCLAKIRSSHQILGIDELLLGIFAGGLLFALAFWLVKFFKFQFRRVIVPIGILLIISAIFYLIHR
;
A
#
# COMPACT_ATOMS: atom_id res chain seq x y z
N ARG A 1 -6.35 15.37 -10.52
CA ARG A 1 -5.42 15.10 -11.65
C ARG A 1 -4.20 16.02 -11.58
N TRP A 2 -3.24 15.73 -10.69
CA TRP A 2 -1.96 16.47 -10.67
C TRP A 2 -0.90 15.91 -11.65
N LEU A 3 -1.03 14.64 -12.07
CA LEU A 3 -0.06 13.96 -12.95
C LEU A 3 -0.68 13.38 -14.24
N GLY A 4 -1.93 13.72 -14.57
CA GLY A 4 -2.69 13.08 -15.66
C GLY A 4 -3.08 11.62 -15.42
N ILE A 5 -2.59 11.02 -14.32
CA ILE A 5 -2.98 9.72 -13.77
C ILE A 5 -4.01 9.97 -12.65
N ASP A 6 -4.93 9.04 -12.48
CA ASP A 6 -5.93 9.06 -11.41
C ASP A 6 -5.24 9.07 -10.03
N ASP A 7 -5.58 10.05 -9.18
CA ASP A 7 -4.97 10.27 -7.86
C ASP A 7 -5.30 9.10 -6.90
N LEU A 8 -6.33 8.30 -7.22
CA LEU A 8 -6.65 7.04 -6.56
C LEU A 8 -5.65 5.92 -6.89
N ILE A 9 -5.26 5.79 -8.16
CA ILE A 9 -4.32 4.74 -8.61
C ILE A 9 -2.94 5.02 -8.01
N THR A 10 -2.50 6.28 -8.00
CA THR A 10 -1.22 6.67 -7.39
C THR A 10 -1.22 6.37 -5.90
N GLY A 11 -2.30 6.67 -5.19
CA GLY A 11 -2.49 6.29 -3.79
C GLY A 11 -2.41 4.77 -3.59
N LEU A 12 -3.05 3.99 -4.46
CA LEU A 12 -3.08 2.52 -4.39
C LEU A 12 -1.68 1.91 -4.48
N TRP A 13 -0.85 2.40 -5.41
CA TRP A 13 0.55 2.00 -5.49
C TRP A 13 1.37 2.47 -4.29
N ALA A 14 1.14 3.70 -3.80
CA ALA A 14 1.82 4.22 -2.62
C ALA A 14 1.53 3.36 -1.37
N GLY A 15 0.27 3.00 -1.12
CA GLY A 15 -0.12 2.13 0.00
C GLY A 15 0.54 0.76 -0.05
N ALA A 16 0.55 0.14 -1.23
CA ALA A 16 1.22 -1.13 -1.44
C ALA A 16 2.73 -1.05 -1.17
N LEU A 17 3.39 0.03 -1.63
CA LEU A 17 4.81 0.25 -1.38
C LEU A 17 5.11 0.42 0.10
N ILE A 18 4.31 1.21 0.83
CA ILE A 18 4.46 1.41 2.28
C ILE A 18 4.38 0.06 3.02
N TYR A 19 3.39 -0.77 2.68
CA TYR A 19 3.26 -2.09 3.29
C TYR A 19 4.46 -2.99 2.98
N SER A 20 4.92 -2.99 1.72
CA SER A 20 6.09 -3.80 1.33
C SER A 20 7.37 -3.40 2.07
N LEU A 21 7.55 -2.09 2.31
CA LEU A 21 8.66 -1.55 3.09
C LEU A 21 8.53 -1.91 4.57
N ALA A 22 7.32 -1.86 5.13
CA ALA A 22 7.07 -2.30 6.50
C ALA A 22 7.44 -3.78 6.70
N GLU A 23 7.05 -4.66 5.78
CA GLU A 23 7.44 -6.08 5.77
C GLU A 23 8.96 -6.27 5.66
N LEU A 24 9.63 -5.50 4.80
CA LEU A 24 11.08 -5.55 4.68
C LEU A 24 11.74 -5.11 6.01
N PHE A 25 11.23 -4.06 6.64
CA PHE A 25 11.72 -3.57 7.91
C PHE A 25 11.51 -4.61 9.03
N LEU A 26 10.37 -5.29 9.04
CA LEU A 26 10.11 -6.41 9.96
C LEU A 26 11.09 -7.56 9.75
N GLN A 27 11.37 -7.93 8.50
CA GLN A 27 12.37 -8.96 8.20
C GLN A 27 13.77 -8.53 8.64
N TRP A 28 14.13 -7.26 8.49
CA TRP A 28 15.39 -6.71 8.98
C TRP A 28 15.47 -6.76 10.51
N LEU A 29 14.41 -6.38 11.22
CA LEU A 29 14.31 -6.47 12.68
C LEU A 29 14.41 -7.92 13.17
N ALA A 30 13.76 -8.84 12.46
CA ALA A 30 13.82 -10.27 12.74
C ALA A 30 15.24 -10.83 12.57
N ARG A 31 15.99 -10.41 11.53
CA ARG A 31 17.41 -10.78 11.35
C ARG A 31 18.28 -10.27 12.50
N LYS A 32 17.92 -9.16 13.13
CA LYS A 32 18.58 -8.61 14.33
C LYS A 32 18.10 -9.25 15.63
N LYS A 33 17.18 -10.22 15.58
CA LYS A 33 16.54 -10.88 16.74
C LYS A 33 15.83 -9.89 17.69
N ILE A 34 15.39 -8.75 17.18
CA ILE A 34 14.64 -7.77 17.96
C ILE A 34 13.14 -8.13 17.86
N ASN A 35 12.61 -8.70 18.93
CA ASN A 35 11.20 -9.03 19.09
C ASN A 35 10.65 -8.28 20.31
N PHE A 36 9.50 -7.63 20.15
CA PHE A 36 8.72 -7.02 21.22
C PHE A 36 7.23 -7.29 20.99
N PHE A 37 6.42 -7.16 22.04
CA PHE A 37 4.99 -7.44 21.97
C PHE A 37 4.30 -6.51 20.97
N GLY A 38 3.54 -7.08 20.02
CA GLY A 38 2.84 -6.31 18.99
C GLY A 38 3.74 -5.69 17.91
N ARG A 39 5.00 -6.11 17.77
CA ARG A 39 5.97 -5.56 16.81
C ARG A 39 5.40 -5.36 15.41
N ASP A 40 4.81 -6.41 14.86
CA ASP A 40 4.38 -6.41 13.46
C ASP A 40 3.31 -5.34 13.21
N LEU A 41 2.33 -5.22 14.12
CA LEU A 41 1.28 -4.21 14.06
C LEU A 41 1.82 -2.79 14.29
N ILE A 42 2.72 -2.62 15.27
CA ILE A 42 3.34 -1.32 15.59
C ILE A 42 4.16 -0.82 14.40
N VAL A 43 4.99 -1.67 13.80
CA VAL A 43 5.82 -1.28 12.65
C VAL A 43 4.97 -0.89 11.45
N ILE A 44 3.88 -1.62 11.17
CA ILE A 44 2.96 -1.25 10.08
C ILE A 44 2.33 0.11 10.37
N ILE A 45 1.77 0.33 11.56
CA ILE A 45 1.13 1.61 11.93
C ILE A 45 2.14 2.77 11.85
N VAL A 46 3.34 2.59 12.39
CA VAL A 46 4.40 3.60 12.36
C VAL A 46 4.84 3.89 10.93
N SER A 47 4.94 2.88 10.07
CA SER A 47 5.31 3.06 8.65
C SER A 47 4.26 3.87 7.90
N TYR A 48 2.97 3.62 8.14
CA TYR A 48 1.89 4.40 7.57
C TYR A 48 1.86 5.83 8.10
N ALA A 49 1.99 6.01 9.42
CA ALA A 49 2.06 7.32 10.04
C ALA A 49 3.25 8.15 9.52
N ALA A 50 4.42 7.53 9.36
CA ALA A 50 5.63 8.19 8.86
C ALA A 50 5.47 8.75 7.44
N VAL A 51 4.55 8.22 6.64
CA VAL A 51 4.26 8.72 5.29
C VAL A 51 3.04 9.63 5.26
N ILE A 52 1.96 9.27 5.97
CA ILE A 52 0.72 10.05 5.99
C ILE A 52 0.88 11.40 6.70
N ILE A 53 1.60 11.45 7.82
CA ILE A 53 1.82 12.69 8.59
C ILE A 53 2.49 13.78 7.73
N PRO A 54 3.66 13.54 7.10
CA PRO A 54 4.28 14.56 6.27
C PRO A 54 3.42 14.91 5.04
N LEU A 55 2.64 13.98 4.50
CA LEU A 55 1.70 14.27 3.41
C LEU A 55 0.62 15.27 3.83
N CYS A 56 0.03 15.07 5.02
CA CYS A 56 -0.95 16.00 5.60
C CYS A 56 -0.33 17.37 5.91
N LEU A 57 0.90 17.40 6.43
CA LEU A 57 1.61 18.65 6.73
C LEU A 57 1.99 19.42 5.45
N ALA A 58 2.40 18.71 4.41
CA ALA A 58 2.72 19.29 3.10
C ALA A 58 1.46 19.77 2.34
N LYS A 59 0.26 19.53 2.88
CA LYS A 59 -1.04 19.86 2.26
C LYS A 59 -1.16 19.34 0.82
N ILE A 60 -0.51 18.21 0.52
CA ILE A 60 -0.62 17.56 -0.78
C ILE A 60 -2.00 16.88 -0.80
N ARG A 61 -2.99 17.58 -1.35
CA ARG A 61 -4.34 17.08 -1.52
C ARG A 61 -4.58 16.64 -2.95
N SER A 62 -5.39 15.59 -3.10
CA SER A 62 -5.97 15.26 -4.40
C SER A 62 -6.86 16.42 -4.86
N SER A 63 -6.95 16.62 -6.17
CA SER A 63 -7.84 17.60 -6.77
C SER A 63 -9.32 17.22 -6.62
N HIS A 64 -9.61 15.97 -6.28
CA HIS A 64 -10.95 15.44 -6.08
C HIS A 64 -11.04 14.71 -4.73
N GLN A 65 -12.21 14.83 -4.10
CA GLN A 65 -12.52 14.21 -2.82
C GLN A 65 -13.68 13.26 -3.03
N ILE A 66 -13.52 12.00 -2.61
CA ILE A 66 -14.58 11.01 -2.58
C ILE A 66 -15.04 10.91 -1.12
N LEU A 67 -16.32 11.14 -0.86
CA LEU A 67 -16.92 11.05 0.49
C LEU A 67 -16.29 12.02 1.53
N GLY A 68 -15.72 13.15 1.09
CA GLY A 68 -15.05 14.13 1.96
C GLY A 68 -13.63 13.71 2.40
N ILE A 69 -13.13 12.57 1.89
CA ILE A 69 -11.77 12.08 2.09
C ILE A 69 -11.01 12.27 0.78
N ASP A 70 -9.75 12.71 0.86
CA ASP A 70 -8.92 12.88 -0.32
C ASP A 70 -8.71 11.51 -1.00
N GLU A 71 -8.93 11.44 -2.32
CA GLU A 71 -8.83 10.19 -3.10
C GLU A 71 -7.48 9.49 -2.95
N LEU A 72 -6.42 10.28 -2.80
CA LEU A 72 -5.07 9.76 -2.61
C LEU A 72 -4.94 9.01 -1.27
N LEU A 73 -5.52 9.53 -0.20
CA LEU A 73 -5.55 8.89 1.12
C LEU A 73 -6.37 7.59 1.08
N LEU A 74 -7.52 7.61 0.39
CA LEU A 74 -8.33 6.41 0.16
C LEU A 74 -7.55 5.36 -0.65
N GLY A 75 -6.84 5.79 -1.69
CA GLY A 75 -5.96 4.93 -2.49
C GLY A 75 -4.89 4.27 -1.62
N ILE A 76 -4.19 5.05 -0.78
CA ILE A 76 -3.16 4.52 0.15
C ILE A 76 -3.74 3.43 1.05
N PHE A 77 -4.91 3.69 1.63
CA PHE A 77 -5.54 2.71 2.51
C PHE A 77 -5.97 1.44 1.74
N ALA A 78 -6.61 1.61 0.58
CA ALA A 78 -7.05 0.50 -0.27
C ALA A 78 -5.87 -0.34 -0.78
N GLY A 79 -4.79 0.31 -1.23
CA GLY A 79 -3.59 -0.34 -1.71
C GLY A 79 -2.87 -1.16 -0.63
N GLY A 80 -2.81 -0.62 0.59
CA GLY A 80 -2.33 -1.35 1.75
C GLY A 80 -3.12 -2.61 2.05
N LEU A 81 -4.45 -2.48 2.09
CA LEU A 81 -5.36 -3.59 2.36
C LEU A 81 -5.27 -4.67 1.27
N LEU A 82 -5.23 -4.25 0.00
CA LEU A 82 -5.07 -5.15 -1.15
C LEU A 82 -3.74 -5.89 -1.12
N PHE A 83 -2.66 -5.22 -0.77
CA PHE A 83 -1.35 -5.87 -0.65
C PHE A 83 -1.32 -6.88 0.51
N ALA A 84 -1.93 -6.55 1.65
CA ALA A 84 -2.07 -7.48 2.76
C ALA A 84 -2.90 -8.73 2.37
N LEU A 85 -4.01 -8.55 1.65
CA LEU A 85 -4.82 -9.64 1.10
C LEU A 85 -4.02 -10.48 0.09
N ALA A 86 -3.26 -9.84 -0.80
CA ALA A 86 -2.39 -10.52 -1.74
C ALA A 86 -1.34 -11.38 -1.03
N PHE A 87 -0.74 -10.87 0.05
CA PHE A 87 0.22 -11.61 0.85
C PHE A 87 -0.40 -12.81 1.58
N TRP A 88 -1.68 -12.71 1.96
CA TRP A 88 -2.44 -13.84 2.48
C TRP A 88 -2.70 -14.89 1.39
N LEU A 89 -3.10 -14.46 0.19
CA LEU A 89 -3.31 -15.31 -0.99
C LEU A 89 -2.05 -16.07 -1.42
N VAL A 90 -0.87 -15.48 -1.23
CA VAL A 90 0.43 -16.13 -1.50
C VAL A 90 0.60 -17.47 -0.76
N LYS A 91 -0.10 -17.69 0.36
CA LYS A 91 -0.05 -18.97 1.10
C LYS A 91 -0.61 -20.15 0.30
N PHE A 92 -1.52 -19.91 -0.64
CA PHE A 92 -2.18 -20.94 -1.43
C PHE A 92 -1.38 -21.37 -2.67
N PHE A 93 -0.45 -20.53 -3.14
CA PHE A 93 0.32 -20.81 -4.34
C PHE A 93 1.67 -21.46 -4.03
N LYS A 94 2.07 -22.46 -4.82
CA LYS A 94 3.33 -23.22 -4.67
C LYS A 94 4.37 -22.89 -5.75
N PHE A 95 4.78 -21.63 -5.87
CA PHE A 95 5.88 -21.22 -6.77
C PHE A 95 6.90 -20.31 -6.07
N GLN A 96 8.10 -20.18 -6.65
CA GLN A 96 9.25 -19.50 -6.01
C GLN A 96 9.05 -17.98 -5.87
N PHE A 97 8.63 -17.30 -6.93
CA PHE A 97 8.50 -15.83 -6.96
C PHE A 97 7.14 -15.30 -6.47
N ARG A 98 6.33 -16.13 -5.80
CA ARG A 98 4.96 -15.79 -5.41
C ARG A 98 4.81 -14.56 -4.54
N ARG A 99 5.78 -14.31 -3.65
CA ARG A 99 5.79 -13.15 -2.75
C ARG A 99 5.94 -11.81 -3.48
N VAL A 100 6.35 -11.85 -4.76
CA VAL A 100 6.55 -10.67 -5.60
C VAL A 100 5.49 -10.63 -6.71
N ILE A 101 5.28 -11.74 -7.42
CA ILE A 101 4.38 -11.79 -8.58
C ILE A 101 2.91 -11.65 -8.18
N VAL A 102 2.47 -12.30 -7.09
CA VAL A 102 1.04 -12.26 -6.70
C VAL A 102 0.62 -10.85 -6.26
N PRO A 103 1.35 -10.15 -5.37
CA PRO A 103 0.99 -8.78 -5.00
C PRO A 103 1.05 -7.82 -6.19
N ILE A 104 2.14 -7.84 -6.97
CA ILE A 104 2.29 -6.94 -8.12
C ILE A 104 1.23 -7.22 -9.19
N GLY A 105 0.93 -8.50 -9.46
CA GLY A 105 -0.09 -8.90 -10.41
C GLY A 105 -1.48 -8.44 -10.02
N ILE A 106 -1.86 -8.58 -8.75
CA ILE A 106 -3.16 -8.09 -8.24
C ILE A 106 -3.25 -6.57 -8.37
N LEU A 107 -2.19 -5.84 -7.99
CA LEU A 107 -2.12 -4.39 -8.14
C LEU A 107 -2.26 -3.94 -9.60
N LEU A 108 -1.59 -4.63 -10.52
CA LEU A 108 -1.70 -4.35 -11.96
C LEU A 108 -3.13 -4.58 -12.48
N ILE A 109 -3.77 -5.69 -12.09
CA ILE A 109 -5.15 -6.00 -12.50
C ILE A 109 -6.10 -4.91 -12.00
N ILE A 110 -5.98 -4.51 -10.73
CA ILE A 110 -6.84 -3.50 -10.13
C ILE A 110 -6.60 -2.13 -10.76
N SER A 111 -5.34 -1.78 -11.00
CA SER A 111 -4.98 -0.56 -11.73
C SER A 111 -5.56 -0.55 -13.16
N ALA A 112 -5.57 -1.70 -13.85
CA ALA A 112 -6.16 -1.83 -15.17
C ALA A 112 -7.69 -1.69 -15.15
N ILE A 113 -8.36 -2.26 -14.13
CA ILE A 113 -9.80 -2.12 -13.94
C ILE A 113 -10.18 -0.65 -13.69
N PHE A 114 -9.46 0.05 -12.81
CA PHE A 114 -9.71 1.48 -12.57
C PHE A 114 -9.46 2.33 -13.81
N TYR A 115 -8.40 2.03 -14.57
CA TYR A 115 -8.12 2.70 -15.83
C TYR A 115 -9.24 2.51 -16.87
N LEU A 116 -9.81 1.30 -16.96
CA LEU A 116 -10.94 1.00 -17.85
C LEU A 116 -12.25 1.68 -17.43
N ILE A 117 -12.49 1.85 -16.13
CA ILE A 117 -13.69 2.53 -15.60
C ILE A 117 -13.63 4.05 -15.84
N HIS A 118 -12.43 4.63 -15.83
CA HIS A 118 -12.25 6.08 -15.91
C HIS A 118 -11.95 6.59 -17.33
N ARG A 119 -11.90 5.68 -18.33
CA ARG A 119 -11.79 5.98 -19.76
C ARG A 119 -13.16 5.98 -20.41
#